data_AF-A0A4U7L194-F1
#
_entry.id   AF-A0A4U7L194-F1
#
_cell.length_a   1.000
_cell.length_b   1.000
_cell.length_c   1.000
_cell.angle_alpha   90.00
_cell.angle_beta   90.00
_cell.angle_gamma   90.00
#
_symmetry.space_group_name_H-M   'P 1'
#
loop_
_entity.id
_entity.type
_entity.pdbx_description
1 polymer ?
#
loop_
_entity_poly.entity_id
_entity_poly.type
_entity_poly.pdbx_seq_one_letter_code
_entity_poly.pdbx_strand_id
1 'polypeptide(L)'
;MPPRKSRAVRQADMQNDANLAEPSTSTASASEAVIVEETPAGTASSSTKSKSRPRAARHQPLVLEQPPPEPTAPSAASPQEPSEPEPAASSSKPTMEDRQARLSELRARMAASTRANRRDILSEQSRTRAIASDLKSASGSRKLQKAEKLLEERDLRESGEDLERHRNMNYSLEDSERWDAKLEEKARRKDQGPGDFGDAAERAYQRQLRSIKTDVSAYKKQRDQAEELKSSSPASSALIPRGKARGDAEATDELHYGTHRPTDEALDRVVNHLNHEKQMIQNRSRRRNDDPDAEVNYINDSNRHFNKKLKRFYDKQTQEIRENLERGTAL
;
A
#
# COMPACT_ATOMS: atom_id res chain seq x y z
N MET A 1 -37.10 -15.75 -22.62
CA MET A 1 -36.98 -14.31 -22.33
C MET A 1 -35.51 -14.02 -22.02
N PRO A 2 -34.83 -13.12 -22.72
CA PRO A 2 -33.46 -12.76 -22.36
C PRO A 2 -33.44 -12.02 -21.01
N PRO A 3 -32.43 -12.23 -20.16
CA PRO A 3 -32.37 -11.61 -18.84
C PRO A 3 -32.16 -10.09 -18.99
N ARG A 4 -32.87 -9.31 -18.15
CA ARG A 4 -32.80 -7.84 -18.15
C ARG A 4 -31.41 -7.39 -17.70
N LYS A 5 -30.65 -6.79 -18.62
CA LYS A 5 -29.34 -6.16 -18.33
C LYS A 5 -29.45 -5.16 -17.19
N SER A 6 -28.55 -5.25 -16.22
CA SER A 6 -28.49 -4.34 -15.07
C SER A 6 -28.11 -2.92 -15.50
N ARG A 7 -28.50 -1.92 -14.69
CA ARG A 7 -28.26 -0.49 -14.96
C ARG A 7 -26.77 -0.15 -15.15
N ALA A 8 -25.89 -0.88 -14.48
CA ALA A 8 -24.45 -0.73 -14.60
C ALA A 8 -23.92 -1.12 -15.99
N VAL A 9 -24.48 -2.19 -16.59
CA VAL A 9 -24.10 -2.64 -17.94
C VAL A 9 -24.53 -1.63 -19.00
N ARG A 10 -25.72 -1.02 -18.85
CA ARG A 10 -26.17 0.06 -19.74
C ARG A 10 -25.30 1.31 -19.66
N GLN A 11 -24.77 1.62 -18.47
CA GLN A 11 -23.96 2.81 -18.26
C GLN A 11 -22.52 2.63 -18.79
N ALA A 12 -22.01 1.39 -18.79
CA ALA A 12 -20.74 1.04 -19.40
C ALA A 12 -20.79 1.08 -20.93
N ASP A 13 -21.88 0.60 -21.54
CA ASP A 13 -22.07 0.65 -23.00
C ASP A 13 -22.10 2.12 -23.50
N MET A 14 -22.77 3.03 -22.77
CA MET A 14 -22.79 4.46 -23.11
C MET A 14 -21.44 5.17 -22.96
N GLN A 15 -20.55 4.68 -22.10
CA GLN A 15 -19.21 5.24 -21.92
C GLN A 15 -18.23 4.75 -22.98
N ASN A 16 -18.45 3.56 -23.53
CA ASN A 16 -17.67 3.05 -24.65
C ASN A 16 -18.00 3.75 -25.96
N ASP A 17 -19.27 4.08 -26.22
CA ASP A 17 -19.67 4.85 -27.40
C ASP A 17 -19.14 6.29 -27.39
N ALA A 18 -18.92 6.88 -26.21
CA ALA A 18 -18.37 8.23 -26.08
C ALA A 18 -16.86 8.33 -26.37
N ASN A 19 -16.12 7.22 -26.31
CA ASN A 19 -14.67 7.18 -26.56
C ASN A 19 -14.31 6.96 -28.05
N LEU A 20 -15.29 6.76 -28.93
CA LEU A 20 -15.09 6.56 -30.38
C LEU A 20 -15.25 7.84 -31.22
N ALA A 21 -15.38 9.01 -30.60
CA ALA A 21 -15.47 10.30 -31.31
C ALA A 21 -14.21 11.17 -31.08
N GLU A 22 -13.34 11.21 -32.11
CA GLU A 22 -12.30 12.19 -32.53
C GLU A 22 -11.66 13.20 -31.53
N PRO A 23 -10.33 13.43 -31.59
CA PRO A 23 -9.61 14.42 -30.77
C PRO A 23 -9.40 15.78 -31.48
N SER A 24 -9.46 16.89 -30.72
CA SER A 24 -9.11 18.24 -31.21
C SER A 24 -8.17 18.99 -30.26
N THR A 25 -6.91 19.11 -30.71
CA THR A 25 -5.93 20.22 -30.67
C THR A 25 -5.92 21.32 -29.59
N SER A 26 -4.68 21.75 -29.28
CA SER A 26 -4.17 23.02 -28.70
C SER A 26 -4.07 23.06 -27.15
N THR A 27 -3.02 23.57 -26.47
CA THR A 27 -1.85 24.37 -26.86
C THR A 27 -0.82 24.34 -25.71
N ALA A 28 0.46 24.56 -26.04
CA ALA A 28 1.60 24.61 -25.14
C ALA A 28 1.69 25.92 -24.32
N SER A 29 2.28 25.85 -23.11
CA SER A 29 3.20 26.89 -22.61
C SER A 29 4.03 26.40 -21.42
N ALA A 30 5.26 26.89 -21.36
CA ALA A 30 6.39 26.44 -20.55
C ALA A 30 6.76 27.44 -19.44
N SER A 31 7.29 26.93 -18.31
CA SER A 31 8.11 27.59 -17.26
C SER A 31 7.95 26.75 -15.98
N GLU A 32 8.90 26.42 -15.10
CA GLU A 32 10.26 26.86 -14.84
C GLU A 32 10.83 25.91 -13.75
N ALA A 33 12.13 25.62 -13.81
CA ALA A 33 12.82 24.69 -12.92
C ALA A 33 13.29 25.40 -11.64
N VAL A 34 13.11 24.77 -10.47
CA VAL A 34 13.84 25.13 -9.24
C VAL A 34 14.39 23.87 -8.58
N ILE A 35 15.71 23.92 -8.42
CA ILE A 35 16.63 22.98 -7.78
C ILE A 35 16.58 23.19 -6.27
N VAL A 36 16.44 22.12 -5.46
CA VAL A 36 16.86 22.13 -4.04
C VAL A 36 17.50 20.79 -3.68
N GLU A 37 18.62 20.94 -2.97
CA GLU A 37 19.73 20.07 -2.69
C GLU A 37 19.51 19.19 -1.44
N GLU A 38 20.07 17.97 -1.45
CA GLU A 38 20.14 17.03 -0.32
C GLU A 38 21.29 17.38 0.63
N THR A 39 21.10 17.12 1.94
CA THR A 39 22.21 16.84 2.87
C THR A 39 21.87 15.63 3.77
N PRO A 40 22.83 14.72 4.05
CA PRO A 40 22.59 13.50 4.81
C PRO A 40 23.09 13.58 6.26
N ALA A 41 22.44 12.84 7.17
CA ALA A 41 22.99 12.47 8.47
C ALA A 41 22.58 11.02 8.81
N GLY A 42 23.58 10.20 9.12
CA GLY A 42 23.41 8.78 9.43
C GLY A 42 23.39 8.48 10.93
N THR A 43 22.89 7.30 11.28
CA THR A 43 23.25 6.59 12.51
C THR A 43 23.25 5.08 12.26
N ALA A 44 24.32 4.43 12.71
CA ALA A 44 24.54 3.00 12.67
C ALA A 44 23.68 2.24 13.69
N SER A 45 23.30 1.00 13.38
CA SER A 45 23.28 -0.08 14.37
C SER A 45 23.21 -1.47 13.72
N SER A 46 23.99 -2.37 14.30
CA SER A 46 24.26 -3.76 14.01
C SER A 46 23.08 -4.72 14.23
N SER A 47 23.04 -5.85 13.51
CA SER A 47 23.10 -7.18 14.16
C SER A 47 22.98 -8.38 13.19
N THR A 48 23.92 -9.30 13.40
CA THR A 48 23.85 -10.78 13.38
C THR A 48 23.27 -11.56 12.19
N LYS A 49 24.18 -12.39 11.69
CA LYS A 49 24.11 -13.41 10.63
C LYS A 49 23.47 -14.70 11.17
N SER A 50 22.54 -15.29 10.44
CA SER A 50 22.15 -16.70 10.61
C SER A 50 22.25 -17.44 9.27
N LYS A 51 22.67 -18.70 9.37
CA LYS A 51 23.26 -19.53 8.31
C LYS A 51 22.22 -20.53 7.81
N SER A 52 22.00 -20.63 6.49
CA SER A 52 21.26 -21.75 5.88
C SER A 52 21.94 -22.22 4.58
N ARG A 53 21.95 -23.55 4.43
CA ARG A 53 22.65 -24.34 3.39
C ARG A 53 21.98 -24.20 2.02
N PRO A 54 22.72 -24.27 0.89
CA PRO A 54 22.12 -24.30 -0.44
C PRO A 54 21.64 -25.71 -0.80
N ARG A 55 20.46 -25.78 -1.45
CA ARG A 55 19.86 -27.03 -1.97
C ARG A 55 19.76 -26.93 -3.50
N ALA A 56 20.47 -27.85 -4.14
CA ALA A 56 20.31 -28.45 -5.47
C ALA A 56 19.85 -27.58 -6.66
N ALA A 57 20.74 -27.49 -7.66
CA ALA A 57 20.49 -27.03 -9.01
C ALA A 57 19.57 -27.99 -9.80
N ARG A 58 18.68 -27.43 -10.63
CA ARG A 58 17.98 -28.16 -11.70
C ARG A 58 18.03 -27.36 -13.01
N HIS A 59 18.68 -28.01 -13.98
CA HIS A 59 18.44 -28.04 -15.43
C HIS A 59 18.37 -26.72 -16.23
N GLN A 60 19.42 -26.50 -17.03
CA GLN A 60 19.32 -25.87 -18.34
C GLN A 60 19.37 -26.96 -19.44
N PRO A 61 18.68 -26.79 -20.58
CA PRO A 61 18.70 -27.75 -21.68
C PRO A 61 19.89 -27.56 -22.63
N LEU A 62 20.35 -28.70 -23.15
CA LEU A 62 21.41 -28.92 -24.14
C LEU A 62 21.30 -28.02 -25.38
N VAL A 63 22.42 -27.39 -25.76
CA VAL A 63 22.70 -26.92 -27.12
C VAL A 63 23.44 -28.05 -27.84
N LEU A 64 22.93 -28.43 -29.01
CA LEU A 64 23.46 -29.48 -29.88
C LEU A 64 24.76 -29.00 -30.57
N GLU A 65 25.78 -29.83 -30.49
CA GLU A 65 27.08 -29.68 -31.16
C GLU A 65 27.05 -30.45 -32.49
N GLN A 66 27.51 -29.83 -33.59
CA GLN A 66 27.86 -30.53 -34.83
C GLN A 66 29.29 -30.16 -35.29
N PRO A 67 30.04 -31.13 -35.85
CA PRO A 67 31.50 -31.06 -36.06
C PRO A 67 31.91 -30.49 -37.45
N PRO A 68 33.22 -30.23 -37.69
CA PRO A 68 33.72 -29.28 -38.68
C PRO A 68 34.06 -29.90 -40.04
N PRO A 69 34.35 -29.06 -41.06
CA PRO A 69 35.45 -29.39 -41.96
C PRO A 69 36.39 -28.21 -42.32
N GLU A 70 37.69 -28.47 -42.31
CA GLU A 70 38.75 -27.74 -43.04
C GLU A 70 39.04 -28.44 -44.39
N PRO A 71 39.99 -27.98 -45.24
CA PRO A 71 40.14 -26.68 -45.89
C PRO A 71 40.33 -26.81 -47.43
N THR A 72 40.18 -25.74 -48.21
CA THR A 72 40.94 -25.53 -49.46
C THR A 72 40.85 -24.07 -49.94
N ALA A 73 41.98 -23.54 -50.39
CA ALA A 73 42.26 -22.15 -50.76
C ALA A 73 41.46 -21.63 -51.99
N PRO A 74 41.46 -20.31 -52.28
CA PRO A 74 42.57 -19.77 -53.07
C PRO A 74 43.03 -18.34 -52.73
N SER A 75 44.20 -18.07 -53.30
CA SER A 75 44.95 -16.83 -53.37
C SER A 75 44.35 -15.78 -54.33
N ALA A 76 44.76 -14.52 -54.11
CA ALA A 76 44.81 -13.35 -55.00
C ALA A 76 43.57 -12.44 -55.13
N ALA A 77 43.61 -11.29 -54.44
CA ALA A 77 43.66 -9.95 -55.06
C ALA A 77 43.73 -8.84 -53.97
N SER A 78 44.77 -8.02 -54.02
CA SER A 78 44.91 -6.71 -53.34
C SER A 78 44.73 -5.61 -54.39
N PRO A 79 44.77 -4.31 -54.06
CA PRO A 79 44.14 -3.56 -52.95
C PRO A 79 43.55 -2.20 -53.43
N GLN A 80 42.65 -1.55 -52.67
CA GLN A 80 42.53 -0.07 -52.69
C GLN A 80 41.65 0.46 -51.54
N GLU A 81 42.29 1.20 -50.62
CA GLU A 81 41.65 2.26 -49.82
C GLU A 81 42.70 3.37 -49.63
N PRO A 82 42.38 4.66 -49.89
CA PRO A 82 43.33 5.76 -49.84
C PRO A 82 43.35 6.52 -48.50
N SER A 83 44.57 6.98 -48.17
CA SER A 83 44.96 8.24 -47.50
C SER A 83 44.54 8.54 -46.04
N GLU A 84 45.51 8.33 -45.14
CA GLU A 84 46.10 9.29 -44.16
C GLU A 84 45.23 10.00 -43.08
N PRO A 85 45.77 10.33 -41.88
CA PRO A 85 47.15 10.73 -41.66
C PRO A 85 48.01 9.77 -40.83
N GLU A 86 49.25 9.65 -41.27
CA GLU A 86 50.38 9.17 -40.50
C GLU A 86 50.57 9.97 -39.19
N PRO A 87 51.10 9.33 -38.14
CA PRO A 87 52.29 9.84 -37.48
C PRO A 87 53.50 9.16 -38.11
N ALA A 88 54.31 9.97 -38.77
CA ALA A 88 55.59 9.62 -39.35
C ALA A 88 56.38 8.69 -38.42
N ALA A 89 56.85 7.58 -38.97
CA ALA A 89 57.84 6.74 -38.35
C ALA A 89 59.17 7.51 -38.27
N SER A 90 59.53 7.99 -37.08
CA SER A 90 60.93 8.02 -36.69
C SER A 90 61.26 6.69 -36.03
N SER A 91 62.03 5.85 -36.73
CA SER A 91 62.59 4.58 -36.26
C SER A 91 63.69 4.78 -35.21
N SER A 92 63.38 5.46 -34.11
CA SER A 92 64.16 5.40 -32.88
C SER A 92 63.59 4.29 -32.01
N LYS A 93 64.43 3.42 -31.46
CA LYS A 93 64.02 2.49 -30.39
C LYS A 93 63.20 3.31 -29.39
N PRO A 94 61.94 2.92 -29.06
CA PRO A 94 61.09 3.75 -28.22
C PRO A 94 61.87 4.05 -26.95
N THR A 95 62.02 5.34 -26.68
CA THR A 95 62.80 5.81 -25.53
C THR A 95 62.19 5.20 -24.27
N MET A 96 62.97 5.09 -23.20
CA MET A 96 62.46 4.48 -21.96
C MET A 96 61.21 5.19 -21.46
N GLU A 97 61.10 6.49 -21.68
CA GLU A 97 59.93 7.31 -21.36
C GLU A 97 58.72 6.96 -22.22
N ASP A 98 58.85 6.77 -23.53
CA ASP A 98 57.73 6.35 -24.41
C ASP A 98 57.17 4.97 -24.04
N ARG A 99 58.06 4.05 -23.64
CA ARG A 99 57.66 2.71 -23.16
C ARG A 99 56.93 2.81 -21.82
N GLN A 100 57.39 3.67 -20.91
CA GLN A 100 56.74 3.92 -19.63
C GLN A 100 55.38 4.59 -19.81
N ALA A 101 55.25 5.55 -20.74
CA ALA A 101 54.00 6.21 -21.08
C ALA A 101 52.97 5.20 -21.62
N ARG A 102 53.34 4.36 -22.59
CA ARG A 102 52.47 3.29 -23.12
C ARG A 102 52.06 2.27 -22.05
N LEU A 103 52.96 1.93 -21.13
CA LEU A 103 52.66 1.03 -20.02
C LEU A 103 51.70 1.71 -19.02
N SER A 104 51.88 3.00 -18.75
CA SER A 104 50.97 3.78 -17.89
C SER A 104 49.57 3.88 -18.49
N GLU A 105 49.47 4.07 -19.80
CA GLU A 105 48.21 4.08 -20.54
C GLU A 105 47.52 2.71 -20.52
N LEU A 106 48.29 1.63 -20.72
CA LEU A 106 47.77 0.27 -20.59
C LEU A 106 47.27 -0.02 -19.16
N ARG A 107 48.02 0.40 -18.13
CA ARG A 107 47.60 0.29 -16.73
C ARG A 107 46.35 1.13 -16.45
N ALA A 108 46.26 2.33 -17.01
CA ALA A 108 45.08 3.19 -16.90
C ALA A 108 43.86 2.54 -17.57
N ARG A 109 44.03 1.96 -18.76
CA ARG A 109 42.99 1.23 -19.49
C ARG A 109 42.53 -0.02 -18.74
N MET A 110 43.45 -0.80 -18.17
CA MET A 110 43.11 -1.97 -17.33
C MET A 110 42.44 -1.57 -16.01
N ALA A 111 42.86 -0.46 -15.40
CA ALA A 111 42.21 0.07 -14.21
C ALA A 111 40.80 0.60 -14.52
N ALA A 112 40.60 1.23 -15.69
CA ALA A 112 39.31 1.69 -16.17
C ALA A 112 38.34 0.52 -16.42
N SER A 113 38.78 -0.53 -17.12
CA SER A 113 37.95 -1.72 -17.36
C SER A 113 37.58 -2.44 -16.07
N THR A 114 38.53 -2.58 -15.14
CA THR A 114 38.26 -3.19 -13.82
C THR A 114 37.26 -2.37 -13.01
N ARG A 115 37.36 -1.03 -13.05
CA ARG A 115 36.38 -0.14 -12.39
C ARG A 115 35.01 -0.22 -13.06
N ALA A 116 34.94 -0.26 -14.39
CA ALA A 116 33.69 -0.39 -15.12
C ALA A 116 32.97 -1.70 -14.77
N ASN A 117 33.68 -2.84 -14.83
CA ASN A 117 33.14 -4.15 -14.46
C ASN A 117 32.67 -4.18 -12.99
N ARG A 118 33.44 -3.59 -12.07
CA ARG A 118 33.04 -3.50 -10.66
C ARG A 118 31.78 -2.65 -10.49
N ARG A 119 31.67 -1.54 -11.21
CA ARG A 119 30.49 -0.67 -11.18
C ARG A 119 29.26 -1.41 -11.71
N ASP A 120 29.41 -2.16 -12.79
CA ASP A 120 28.30 -2.89 -13.40
C ASP A 120 27.82 -4.03 -12.48
N ILE A 121 28.75 -4.77 -11.85
CA ILE A 121 28.41 -5.78 -10.82
C ILE A 121 27.66 -5.14 -9.65
N LEU A 122 28.13 -3.99 -9.15
CA LEU A 122 27.44 -3.28 -8.06
C LEU A 122 26.05 -2.78 -8.50
N SER A 123 25.91 -2.33 -9.74
CA SER A 123 24.63 -1.87 -10.29
C SER A 123 23.63 -3.04 -10.39
N GLU A 124 24.07 -4.21 -10.86
CA GLU A 124 23.24 -5.42 -10.91
C GLU A 124 22.89 -5.92 -9.51
N GLN A 125 23.83 -5.87 -8.56
CA GLN A 125 23.53 -6.17 -7.15
C GLN A 125 22.54 -5.18 -6.54
N SER A 126 22.60 -3.89 -6.88
CA SER A 126 21.59 -2.91 -6.44
C SER A 126 20.24 -3.15 -7.10
N ARG A 127 20.20 -3.48 -8.39
CA ARG A 127 18.98 -3.76 -9.15
C ARG A 127 18.27 -5.00 -8.63
N THR A 128 19.01 -6.09 -8.41
CA THR A 128 18.46 -7.32 -7.83
C THR A 128 17.93 -7.11 -6.42
N ARG A 129 18.63 -6.32 -5.58
CA ARG A 129 18.13 -5.93 -4.26
C ARG A 129 16.88 -5.07 -4.33
N ALA A 130 16.83 -4.11 -5.26
CA ALA A 130 15.66 -3.25 -5.49
C ALA A 130 14.44 -4.07 -5.93
N ILE A 131 14.61 -5.01 -6.86
CA ILE A 131 13.55 -5.93 -7.29
C ILE A 131 13.10 -6.80 -6.10
N ALA A 132 14.04 -7.36 -5.33
CA ALA A 132 13.70 -8.17 -4.16
C ALA A 132 12.94 -7.37 -3.08
N SER A 133 13.31 -6.10 -2.85
CA SER A 133 12.59 -5.22 -1.92
C SER A 133 11.21 -4.84 -2.44
N ASP A 134 11.08 -4.59 -3.75
CA ASP A 134 9.80 -4.26 -4.37
C ASP A 134 8.84 -5.45 -4.33
N LEU A 135 9.32 -6.65 -4.61
CA LEU A 135 8.54 -7.90 -4.50
C LEU A 135 8.10 -8.17 -3.05
N LYS A 136 8.96 -7.88 -2.07
CA LYS A 136 8.64 -8.04 -0.65
C LYS A 136 7.68 -6.95 -0.13
N SER A 137 7.61 -5.81 -0.81
CA SER A 137 6.67 -4.75 -0.46
C SER A 137 5.23 -5.20 -0.71
N ALA A 138 4.33 -4.89 0.23
CA ALA A 138 2.90 -5.16 0.09
C ALA A 138 2.27 -4.47 -1.14
N SER A 139 2.89 -3.40 -1.64
CA SER A 139 2.49 -2.74 -2.89
C SER A 139 2.90 -3.56 -4.11
N GLY A 140 4.13 -4.09 -4.13
CA GLY A 140 4.63 -4.95 -5.21
C GLY A 140 3.88 -6.27 -5.28
N SER A 141 3.62 -6.94 -4.15
CA SER A 141 2.77 -8.13 -4.10
C SER A 141 1.37 -7.87 -4.69
N ARG A 142 0.75 -6.73 -4.36
CA ARG A 142 -0.55 -6.33 -4.95
C ARG A 142 -0.45 -6.05 -6.45
N LYS A 143 0.65 -5.46 -6.93
CA LYS A 143 0.88 -5.22 -8.37
C LYS A 143 1.06 -6.53 -9.13
N LEU A 144 1.83 -7.47 -8.58
CA LEU A 144 2.01 -8.81 -9.17
C LEU A 144 0.70 -9.56 -9.27
N GLN A 145 -0.07 -9.64 -8.18
CA GLN A 145 -1.39 -10.30 -8.20
C GLN A 145 -2.35 -9.69 -9.22
N LYS A 146 -2.25 -8.38 -9.47
CA LYS A 146 -3.04 -7.72 -10.53
C LYS A 146 -2.54 -8.09 -11.93
N ALA A 147 -1.23 -8.12 -12.12
CA ALA A 147 -0.62 -8.50 -13.39
C ALA A 147 -0.93 -9.97 -13.74
N GLU A 148 -0.84 -10.88 -12.76
CA GLU A 148 -1.21 -12.29 -12.90
C GLU A 148 -2.68 -12.44 -13.28
N LYS A 149 -3.60 -11.76 -12.58
CA LYS A 149 -5.03 -11.78 -12.92
C LYS A 149 -5.29 -11.24 -14.33
N LEU A 150 -4.62 -10.17 -14.72
CA LEU A 150 -4.79 -9.59 -16.05
C LEU A 150 -4.28 -10.51 -17.15
N LEU A 151 -3.17 -11.21 -16.90
CA LEU A 151 -2.63 -12.23 -17.79
C LEU A 151 -3.58 -13.44 -17.89
N GLU A 152 -4.07 -13.95 -16.75
CA GLU A 152 -5.05 -15.04 -16.71
C GLU A 152 -6.33 -14.67 -17.46
N GLU A 153 -6.85 -13.45 -17.26
CA GLU A 153 -8.02 -13.00 -18.01
C GLU A 153 -7.75 -12.83 -19.52
N ARG A 154 -6.52 -12.52 -19.94
CA ARG A 154 -6.15 -12.51 -21.36
C ARG A 154 -6.18 -13.94 -21.91
N ASP A 155 -5.52 -14.87 -21.23
CA ASP A 155 -5.41 -16.26 -21.64
C ASP A 155 -6.79 -16.94 -21.73
N LEU A 156 -7.69 -16.64 -20.79
CA LEU A 156 -9.07 -17.12 -20.80
C LEU A 156 -9.92 -16.50 -21.93
N ARG A 157 -9.69 -15.23 -22.29
CA ARG A 157 -10.33 -14.61 -23.46
C ARG A 157 -9.83 -15.23 -24.76
N GLU A 158 -8.53 -15.56 -24.83
CA GLU A 158 -7.93 -16.25 -25.98
C GLU A 158 -8.41 -17.71 -26.11
N SER A 159 -8.63 -18.41 -24.99
CA SER A 159 -9.21 -19.77 -24.97
C SER A 159 -10.73 -19.79 -25.23
N GLY A 160 -11.40 -18.63 -25.13
CA GLY A 160 -12.84 -18.50 -25.34
C GLY A 160 -13.69 -18.99 -24.15
N GLU A 161 -13.11 -19.10 -22.96
CA GLU A 161 -13.81 -19.49 -21.74
C GLU A 161 -14.49 -18.29 -21.05
N ASP A 162 -15.64 -18.54 -20.40
CA ASP A 162 -16.36 -17.51 -19.65
C ASP A 162 -15.57 -17.10 -18.39
N LEU A 163 -15.04 -15.87 -18.37
CA LEU A 163 -14.27 -15.31 -17.25
C LEU A 163 -14.99 -15.39 -15.91
N GLU A 164 -16.29 -15.08 -15.92
CA GLU A 164 -17.11 -15.08 -14.69
C GLU A 164 -17.27 -16.49 -14.15
N ARG A 165 -17.45 -17.49 -15.01
CA ARG A 165 -17.55 -18.90 -14.60
C ARG A 165 -16.24 -19.38 -13.98
N HIS A 166 -15.10 -19.13 -14.62
CA HIS A 166 -13.78 -19.51 -14.09
C HIS A 166 -13.51 -18.85 -12.73
N ARG A 167 -13.82 -17.56 -12.60
CA ARG A 167 -13.67 -16.83 -11.34
C ARG A 167 -14.56 -17.40 -10.23
N ASN A 168 -15.79 -17.78 -10.56
CA ASN A 168 -16.72 -18.36 -9.59
C ASN A 168 -16.26 -19.74 -9.08
N MET A 169 -15.55 -20.52 -9.91
CA MET A 169 -14.98 -21.81 -9.50
C MET A 169 -13.88 -21.66 -8.45
N ASN A 170 -13.21 -20.50 -8.41
CA ASN A 170 -12.14 -20.24 -7.44
C ASN A 170 -12.65 -19.83 -6.05
N TYR A 171 -13.95 -19.55 -5.90
CA TYR A 171 -14.53 -19.19 -4.60
C TYR A 171 -15.17 -20.41 -3.93
N SER A 172 -14.72 -20.72 -2.71
CA SER A 172 -15.37 -21.72 -1.87
C SER A 172 -16.66 -21.16 -1.24
N LEU A 173 -17.59 -22.06 -0.86
CA LEU A 173 -18.78 -21.70 -0.09
C LEU A 173 -18.39 -20.96 1.20
N GLU A 174 -17.39 -21.47 1.93
CA GLU A 174 -16.91 -20.87 3.18
C GLU A 174 -16.36 -19.45 2.97
N ASP A 175 -15.71 -19.18 1.83
CA ASP A 175 -15.17 -17.86 1.52
C ASP A 175 -16.30 -16.86 1.22
N SER A 176 -17.36 -17.34 0.57
CA SER A 176 -18.58 -16.55 0.31
C SER A 176 -19.30 -16.23 1.62
N GLU A 177 -19.48 -17.20 2.51
CA GLU A 177 -20.09 -16.99 3.83
C GLU A 177 -19.28 -16.02 4.69
N ARG A 178 -17.95 -16.12 4.70
CA ARG A 178 -17.06 -15.18 5.41
C ARG A 178 -17.14 -13.77 4.82
N TRP A 179 -17.36 -13.67 3.52
CA TRP A 179 -17.53 -12.40 2.83
C TRP A 179 -18.87 -11.75 3.18
N ASP A 180 -19.95 -12.51 3.14
CA ASP A 180 -21.28 -12.05 3.51
C ASP A 180 -21.35 -11.64 4.99
N ALA A 181 -20.77 -12.45 5.88
CA ALA A 181 -20.65 -12.11 7.30
C ALA A 181 -19.88 -10.78 7.52
N LYS A 182 -18.82 -10.51 6.73
CA LYS A 182 -18.12 -9.21 6.78
C LYS A 182 -18.99 -8.06 6.29
N LEU A 183 -19.78 -8.27 5.23
CA LEU A 183 -20.68 -7.25 4.70
C LEU A 183 -21.80 -6.94 5.68
N GLU A 184 -22.40 -7.96 6.30
CA GLU A 184 -23.41 -7.83 7.35
C GLU A 184 -22.86 -7.09 8.57
N GLU A 185 -21.66 -7.47 9.03
CA GLU A 185 -21.02 -6.80 10.15
C GLU A 185 -20.70 -5.33 9.82
N LYS A 186 -20.35 -5.02 8.56
CA LYS A 186 -20.16 -3.64 8.10
C LYS A 186 -21.49 -2.89 8.02
N ALA A 187 -22.57 -3.52 7.59
CA ALA A 187 -23.90 -2.95 7.53
C ALA A 187 -24.42 -2.64 8.95
N ARG A 188 -24.22 -3.54 9.91
CA ARG A 188 -24.55 -3.33 11.33
C ARG A 188 -23.80 -2.14 11.94
N ARG A 189 -22.55 -1.92 11.52
CA ARG A 189 -21.72 -0.80 11.97
C ARG A 189 -22.07 0.54 11.32
N LYS A 190 -22.75 0.54 10.17
CA LYS A 190 -23.16 1.78 9.50
C LYS A 190 -24.10 2.55 10.42
N ASP A 191 -23.93 3.86 10.46
CA ASP A 191 -24.84 4.71 11.23
C ASP A 191 -26.24 4.65 10.62
N GLN A 192 -27.20 4.17 11.42
CA GLN A 192 -28.60 4.03 11.03
C GLN A 192 -29.38 5.34 11.25
N GLY A 193 -28.70 6.40 11.71
CA GLY A 193 -29.28 7.71 11.95
C GLY A 193 -29.45 8.01 13.45
N PRO A 194 -30.13 9.12 13.77
CA PRO A 194 -30.39 9.51 15.16
C PRO A 194 -31.25 8.44 15.84
N GLY A 195 -30.66 7.72 16.79
CA GLY A 195 -31.35 6.81 17.71
C GLY A 195 -31.33 7.36 19.13
N ASP A 196 -31.52 6.48 20.11
CA ASP A 196 -31.37 6.84 21.53
C ASP A 196 -29.90 7.21 21.86
N PHE A 197 -29.72 8.03 22.90
CA PHE A 197 -28.40 8.37 23.41
C PHE A 197 -27.68 7.13 23.96
N GLY A 198 -28.41 6.15 24.51
CA GLY A 198 -27.88 4.86 24.93
C GLY A 198 -27.24 4.09 23.76
N ASP A 199 -27.97 3.91 22.67
CA ASP A 199 -27.46 3.24 21.47
C ASP A 199 -26.23 3.94 20.89
N ALA A 200 -26.23 5.28 20.89
CA ALA A 200 -25.10 6.06 20.39
C ALA A 200 -23.85 5.86 21.28
N ALA A 201 -24.03 5.78 22.60
CA ALA A 201 -22.97 5.48 23.55
C ALA A 201 -22.45 4.05 23.37
N GLU A 202 -23.33 3.06 23.20
CA GLU A 202 -22.94 1.67 22.94
C GLU A 202 -22.12 1.55 21.66
N ARG A 203 -22.55 2.19 20.56
CA ARG A 203 -21.77 2.21 19.30
C ARG A 203 -20.40 2.86 19.47
N ALA A 204 -20.32 3.92 20.27
CA ALA A 204 -19.04 4.56 20.60
C ALA A 204 -18.12 3.62 21.38
N TYR A 205 -18.66 2.96 22.40
CA TYR A 205 -17.94 1.97 23.21
C TYR A 205 -17.45 0.78 22.37
N GLN A 206 -18.31 0.17 21.55
CA GLN A 206 -17.91 -0.91 20.65
C GLN A 206 -16.81 -0.48 19.65
N ARG A 207 -16.83 0.79 19.21
CA ARG A 207 -15.76 1.34 18.36
C ARG A 207 -14.46 1.51 19.14
N GLN A 208 -14.50 2.00 20.37
CA GLN A 208 -13.33 2.13 21.25
C GLN A 208 -12.71 0.76 21.53
N LEU A 209 -13.51 -0.24 21.90
CA LEU A 209 -13.05 -1.61 22.14
C LEU A 209 -12.28 -2.19 20.96
N ARG A 210 -12.75 -1.95 19.72
CA ARG A 210 -12.05 -2.39 18.51
C ARG A 210 -10.73 -1.66 18.26
N SER A 211 -10.58 -0.44 18.78
CA SER A 211 -9.35 0.35 18.62
C SER A 211 -8.28 0.00 19.65
N ILE A 212 -8.66 -0.55 20.79
CA ILE A 212 -7.76 -0.93 21.87
C ILE A 212 -7.04 -2.23 21.48
N LYS A 213 -5.71 -2.18 21.43
CA LYS A 213 -4.86 -3.37 21.24
C LYS A 213 -4.42 -3.86 22.61
N THR A 214 -4.76 -5.09 22.96
CA THR A 214 -4.40 -5.70 24.25
C THR A 214 -3.00 -6.31 24.19
N ASP A 215 -2.16 -6.00 25.17
CA ASP A 215 -0.84 -6.64 25.33
C ASP A 215 -0.97 -7.87 26.24
N VAL A 216 -1.10 -9.02 25.60
CA VAL A 216 -1.25 -10.32 26.27
C VAL A 216 0.02 -10.69 27.06
N SER A 217 1.19 -10.19 26.65
CA SER A 217 2.46 -10.54 27.30
C SER A 217 2.66 -9.80 28.61
N ALA A 218 2.36 -8.49 28.63
CA ALA A 218 2.37 -7.69 29.85
C ALA A 218 1.33 -8.19 30.85
N TYR A 219 0.13 -8.53 30.37
CA TYR A 219 -0.92 -9.11 31.20
C TYR A 219 -0.48 -10.42 31.88
N LYS A 220 0.11 -11.35 31.12
CA LYS A 220 0.63 -12.62 31.69
C LYS A 220 1.69 -12.38 32.77
N LYS A 221 2.65 -11.48 32.53
CA LYS A 221 3.67 -11.13 33.54
C LYS A 221 3.05 -10.57 34.81
N GLN A 222 2.09 -9.66 34.69
CA GLN A 222 1.40 -9.07 35.84
C GLN A 222 0.59 -10.13 36.61
N ARG A 223 -0.08 -11.03 35.89
CA ARG A 223 -0.82 -12.15 36.48
C ARG A 223 0.12 -13.08 37.25
N ASP A 224 1.22 -13.51 36.63
CA ASP A 224 2.16 -14.45 37.25
C ASP A 224 2.85 -13.81 38.47
N GLN A 225 3.17 -12.51 38.44
CA GLN A 225 3.66 -11.75 39.61
C GLN A 225 2.64 -11.69 40.75
N ALA A 226 1.36 -11.47 40.43
CA ALA A 226 0.30 -11.46 41.43
C ALA A 226 0.09 -12.86 42.06
N GLU A 227 0.17 -13.92 41.24
CA GLU A 227 0.14 -15.31 41.71
C GLU A 227 1.35 -15.64 42.59
N GLU A 228 2.55 -15.18 42.22
CA GLU A 228 3.78 -15.35 43.02
C GLU A 228 3.68 -14.65 44.38
N LEU A 229 3.25 -13.38 44.40
CA LEU A 229 3.02 -12.63 45.64
C LEU A 229 2.00 -13.33 46.54
N LYS A 230 0.89 -13.82 45.97
CA LYS A 230 -0.12 -14.60 46.70
C LYS A 230 0.44 -15.92 47.24
N SER A 231 1.30 -16.60 46.48
CA SER A 231 1.95 -17.84 46.91
C SER A 231 3.00 -17.64 48.00
N SER A 232 3.66 -16.48 48.00
CA SER A 232 4.71 -16.11 48.97
C SER A 232 4.16 -15.58 50.30
N SER A 233 2.88 -15.19 50.35
CA SER A 233 2.22 -14.74 51.57
C SER A 233 1.84 -15.94 52.46
N PRO A 234 2.45 -16.10 53.65
CA PRO A 234 2.22 -17.27 54.50
C PRO A 234 0.79 -17.37 55.06
N ALA A 235 -0.01 -16.30 54.99
CA ALA A 235 -1.41 -16.29 55.42
C ALA A 235 -2.37 -16.90 54.36
N SER A 236 -1.95 -17.01 53.10
CA SER A 236 -2.81 -17.39 51.98
C SER A 236 -2.75 -18.90 51.64
N SER A 237 -1.69 -19.59 52.07
CA SER A 237 -1.46 -21.00 51.73
C SER A 237 -2.31 -21.98 52.56
N ALA A 238 -2.94 -21.55 53.66
CA ALA A 238 -3.60 -22.44 54.61
C ALA A 238 -5.13 -22.59 54.42
N LEU A 239 -5.77 -21.79 53.54
CA LEU A 239 -7.24 -21.73 53.48
C LEU A 239 -7.86 -21.74 52.07
N ILE A 240 -7.22 -22.39 51.08
CA ILE A 240 -7.87 -22.67 49.80
C ILE A 240 -8.01 -24.18 49.63
N PRO A 241 -9.20 -24.78 49.89
CA PRO A 241 -9.41 -26.18 49.59
C PRO A 241 -9.28 -26.35 48.08
N ARG A 242 -8.39 -27.25 47.67
CA ARG A 242 -8.07 -27.60 46.29
C ARG A 242 -9.24 -28.38 45.64
N GLY A 243 -10.41 -27.74 45.57
CA GLY A 243 -11.60 -28.21 44.90
C GLY A 243 -11.54 -27.80 43.43
N LYS A 244 -11.54 -28.78 42.54
CA LYS A 244 -11.47 -28.63 41.09
C LYS A 244 -12.72 -27.92 40.55
N ALA A 245 -12.72 -26.60 40.54
CA ALA A 245 -13.70 -25.77 39.83
C ALA A 245 -13.07 -25.23 38.55
N ARG A 246 -13.80 -25.41 37.44
CA ARG A 246 -13.42 -24.98 36.10
C ARG A 246 -13.53 -23.46 35.99
N GLY A 247 -12.49 -22.82 35.45
CA GLY A 247 -12.54 -21.44 34.98
C GLY A 247 -11.31 -20.64 35.43
N ASP A 248 -10.47 -20.25 34.47
CA ASP A 248 -9.28 -19.41 34.66
C ASP A 248 -9.61 -17.94 35.01
N ALA A 249 -10.67 -17.72 35.79
CA ALA A 249 -11.18 -16.40 36.15
C ALA A 249 -11.34 -16.28 37.67
N GLU A 250 -10.93 -15.13 38.20
CA GLU A 250 -11.24 -14.62 39.55
C GLU A 250 -10.41 -15.21 40.71
N ALA A 251 -9.10 -15.01 40.62
CA ALA A 251 -8.29 -14.69 41.80
C ALA A 251 -7.82 -13.24 41.73
N THR A 252 -8.69 -12.32 41.29
CA THR A 252 -8.47 -10.90 41.57
C THR A 252 -8.68 -10.72 43.06
N ASP A 253 -7.66 -10.24 43.72
CA ASP A 253 -7.67 -9.95 45.14
C ASP A 253 -8.72 -8.86 45.41
N GLU A 254 -9.92 -9.26 45.80
CA GLU A 254 -11.12 -8.41 45.98
C GLU A 254 -10.89 -7.27 47.00
N LEU A 255 -9.79 -7.34 47.75
CA LEU A 255 -9.36 -6.34 48.73
C LEU A 255 -8.29 -5.36 48.23
N HIS A 256 -7.70 -5.55 47.04
CA HIS A 256 -6.65 -4.68 46.50
C HIS A 256 -7.21 -3.63 45.53
N TYR A 257 -8.17 -2.84 46.00
CA TYR A 257 -8.67 -1.66 45.30
C TYR A 257 -7.88 -0.41 45.71
N GLY A 258 -7.44 0.41 44.75
CA GLY A 258 -6.80 1.70 45.02
C GLY A 258 -5.28 1.70 45.25
N THR A 259 -4.62 0.53 45.29
CA THR A 259 -3.15 0.42 45.38
C THR A 259 -2.44 0.36 44.02
N HIS A 260 -3.19 0.13 42.93
CA HIS A 260 -2.64 0.03 41.58
C HIS A 260 -2.11 1.39 41.09
N ARG A 261 -0.79 1.50 40.92
CA ARG A 261 -0.13 2.63 40.26
C ARG A 261 0.23 2.23 38.83
N PRO A 262 -0.53 2.67 37.82
CA PRO A 262 -0.21 2.37 36.43
C PRO A 262 1.15 2.98 36.05
N THR A 263 1.80 2.38 35.06
CA THR A 263 3.02 2.96 34.47
C THR A 263 2.68 4.21 33.67
N ASP A 264 3.64 5.13 33.54
CA ASP A 264 3.47 6.36 32.75
C ASP A 264 3.10 6.05 31.28
N GLU A 265 3.68 5.00 30.70
CA GLU A 265 3.32 4.53 29.36
C GLU A 265 1.84 4.08 29.24
N ALA A 266 1.26 3.55 30.32
CA ALA A 266 -0.16 3.20 30.34
C ALA A 266 -1.03 4.45 30.43
N LEU A 267 -0.61 5.47 31.19
CA LEU A 267 -1.28 6.76 31.26
C LEU A 267 -1.26 7.46 29.89
N ASP A 268 -0.11 7.51 29.23
CA ASP A 268 0.04 8.12 27.91
C ASP A 268 -0.86 7.46 26.86
N ARG A 269 -0.99 6.13 26.89
CA ARG A 269 -1.92 5.41 26.01
C ARG A 269 -3.37 5.84 26.22
N VAL A 270 -3.80 6.03 27.47
CA VAL A 270 -5.15 6.50 27.80
C VAL A 270 -5.33 7.95 27.34
N VAL A 271 -4.39 8.84 27.63
CA VAL A 271 -4.45 10.25 27.22
C VAL A 271 -4.53 10.38 25.70
N ASN A 272 -3.71 9.62 24.97
CA ASN A 272 -3.74 9.59 23.51
C ASN A 272 -5.10 9.09 22.98
N HIS A 273 -5.68 8.06 23.61
CA HIS A 273 -7.01 7.56 23.24
C HIS A 273 -8.10 8.62 23.47
N LEU A 274 -8.09 9.30 24.62
CA LEU A 274 -9.04 10.37 24.93
C LEU A 274 -8.92 11.56 23.98
N ASN A 275 -7.70 11.96 23.63
CA ASN A 275 -7.46 13.01 22.66
C ASN A 275 -7.98 12.62 21.26
N HIS A 276 -7.78 11.37 20.85
CA HIS A 276 -8.32 10.86 19.60
C HIS A 276 -9.86 10.87 19.61
N GLU A 277 -10.49 10.47 20.70
CA GLU A 277 -11.94 10.53 20.83
C GLU A 277 -12.48 11.97 20.78
N LYS A 278 -11.82 12.89 21.48
CA LYS A 278 -12.18 14.31 21.44
C LYS A 278 -12.15 14.86 20.00
N GLN A 279 -11.13 14.51 19.22
CA GLN A 279 -11.05 14.87 17.80
C GLN A 279 -12.20 14.24 16.98
N MET A 280 -12.53 12.97 17.22
CA MET A 280 -13.64 12.30 16.54
C MET A 280 -14.99 12.96 16.85
N ILE A 281 -15.22 13.37 18.10
CA ILE A 281 -16.44 14.09 18.51
C ILE A 281 -16.52 15.46 17.83
N GLN A 282 -15.42 16.21 17.82
CA GLN A 282 -15.35 17.52 17.15
C GLN A 282 -15.63 17.40 15.64
N ASN A 283 -15.10 16.36 15.01
CA ASN A 283 -15.26 16.11 13.57
C ASN A 283 -16.61 15.47 13.20
N ARG A 284 -17.48 15.14 14.19
CA ARG A 284 -18.80 14.53 13.93
C ARG A 284 -19.71 15.47 13.13
N SER A 285 -19.68 16.77 13.42
CA SER A 285 -20.43 17.78 12.67
C SER A 285 -19.54 18.39 11.59
N ARG A 286 -19.56 17.81 10.40
CA ARG A 286 -18.77 18.30 9.26
C ARG A 286 -19.42 19.55 8.67
N ARG A 287 -18.61 20.62 8.49
CA ARG A 287 -19.03 21.79 7.72
C ARG A 287 -19.24 21.37 6.26
N ARG A 288 -20.35 21.81 5.67
CA ARG A 288 -20.63 21.67 4.24
C ARG A 288 -20.34 23.03 3.62
N ASN A 289 -19.50 23.05 2.58
CA ASN A 289 -19.19 24.27 1.85
C ASN A 289 -20.45 24.80 1.17
N ASP A 290 -20.53 26.11 1.02
CA ASP A 290 -21.57 26.75 0.24
C ASP A 290 -21.20 26.74 -1.23
N ASP A 291 -22.19 26.48 -2.08
CA ASP A 291 -22.04 26.64 -3.52
C ASP A 291 -22.05 28.15 -3.83
N PRO A 292 -21.01 28.69 -4.50
CA PRO A 292 -20.91 30.13 -4.77
C PRO A 292 -21.97 30.63 -5.75
N ASP A 293 -22.50 29.74 -6.59
CA ASP A 293 -23.50 30.05 -7.62
C ASP A 293 -24.95 29.90 -7.12
N ALA A 294 -25.15 29.47 -5.87
CA ALA A 294 -26.49 29.31 -5.30
C ALA A 294 -27.10 30.67 -4.93
N GLU A 295 -28.41 30.82 -5.17
CA GLU A 295 -29.15 32.04 -4.83
C GLU A 295 -29.05 32.35 -3.31
N VAL A 296 -28.61 33.56 -3.00
CA VAL A 296 -28.36 34.01 -1.63
C VAL A 296 -29.65 34.54 -1.01
N ASN A 297 -30.37 33.66 -0.33
CA ASN A 297 -31.66 34.00 0.30
C ASN A 297 -31.49 34.48 1.76
N TYR A 298 -30.34 35.04 2.14
CA TYR A 298 -30.03 35.43 3.53
C TYR A 298 -29.16 36.69 3.60
N ILE A 299 -29.34 37.47 4.66
CA ILE A 299 -28.57 38.71 4.91
C ILE A 299 -27.44 38.47 5.92
N ASN A 300 -27.68 37.63 6.95
CA ASN A 300 -26.69 37.29 7.98
C ASN A 300 -26.55 35.76 8.14
N ASP A 301 -25.49 35.31 8.84
CA ASP A 301 -25.24 33.87 9.03
C ASP A 301 -26.31 33.19 9.90
N SER A 302 -26.88 33.89 10.88
CA SER A 302 -27.98 33.35 11.69
C SER A 302 -29.24 33.09 10.85
N ASN A 303 -29.57 33.99 9.93
CA ASN A 303 -30.66 33.88 8.96
C ASN A 303 -30.37 32.75 7.97
N ARG A 304 -29.12 32.60 7.52
CA ARG A 304 -28.71 31.43 6.72
C ARG A 304 -29.01 30.11 7.43
N HIS A 305 -28.62 29.99 8.70
CA HIS A 305 -28.88 28.80 9.50
C HIS A 305 -30.39 28.57 9.72
N PHE A 306 -31.15 29.64 9.94
CA PHE A 306 -32.60 29.60 10.08
C PHE A 306 -33.28 29.15 8.79
N ASN A 307 -32.93 29.74 7.65
CA ASN A 307 -33.44 29.34 6.34
C ASN A 307 -33.04 27.90 6.00
N LYS A 308 -31.83 27.46 6.35
CA LYS A 308 -31.42 26.06 6.23
C LYS A 308 -32.24 25.12 7.13
N LYS A 309 -32.68 25.58 8.31
CA LYS A 309 -33.59 24.84 9.18
C LYS A 309 -34.97 24.74 8.53
N LEU A 310 -35.53 25.84 8.05
CA LEU A 310 -36.81 25.85 7.34
C LEU A 310 -36.78 24.92 6.12
N LYS A 311 -35.71 24.97 5.33
CA LYS A 311 -35.53 24.10 4.17
C LYS A 311 -35.63 22.61 4.53
N ARG A 312 -35.02 22.17 5.65
CA ARG A 312 -35.10 20.77 6.09
C ARG A 312 -36.50 20.28 6.41
N PHE A 313 -37.37 21.15 6.92
CA PHE A 313 -38.72 20.78 7.37
C PHE A 313 -39.79 20.99 6.28
N TYR A 314 -39.69 22.10 5.54
CA TYR A 314 -40.77 22.58 4.67
C TYR A 314 -40.50 22.37 3.18
N ASP A 315 -39.25 22.15 2.73
CA ASP A 315 -38.95 22.04 1.29
C ASP A 315 -39.75 20.93 0.61
N LYS A 316 -40.04 19.83 1.32
CA LYS A 316 -40.88 18.76 0.77
C LYS A 316 -42.29 19.23 0.40
N GLN A 317 -42.82 20.23 1.08
CA GLN A 317 -44.18 20.75 0.88
C GLN A 317 -44.20 22.03 0.05
N THR A 318 -43.10 22.79 0.03
CA THR A 318 -43.01 24.09 -0.67
C THR A 318 -42.28 24.00 -2.01
N GLN A 319 -41.95 22.79 -2.48
CA GLN A 319 -41.26 22.57 -3.74
C GLN A 319 -42.04 23.15 -4.93
N GLU A 320 -43.35 22.86 -5.03
CA GLU A 320 -44.19 23.40 -6.11
C GLU A 320 -44.28 24.93 -6.08
N ILE A 321 -44.39 25.53 -4.89
CA ILE A 321 -44.42 26.99 -4.73
C ILE A 321 -43.09 27.61 -5.19
N ARG A 322 -41.97 26.97 -4.89
CA ARG A 322 -40.64 27.42 -5.32
C ARG A 322 -40.50 27.32 -6.84
N GLU A 323 -40.87 26.19 -7.42
CA GLU A 323 -40.83 25.99 -8.88
C GLU A 323 -41.73 27.00 -9.60
N ASN A 324 -42.91 27.30 -9.05
CA ASN A 324 -43.80 28.33 -9.59
C ASN A 324 -43.21 29.74 -9.48
N LEU A 325 -42.51 30.07 -8.39
CA LEU A 325 -41.79 31.34 -8.25
C LEU A 325 -40.66 31.44 -9.29
N GLU A 326 -39.88 30.38 -9.48
CA GLU A 326 -38.82 30.30 -10.48
C GLU A 326 -39.38 30.36 -11.93
N ARG A 327 -40.60 29.85 -12.14
CA ARG A 327 -41.34 29.91 -13.42
C ARG A 327 -42.07 31.23 -13.65
N GLY A 328 -42.04 32.17 -12.71
CA GLY A 328 -42.66 33.49 -12.86
C GLY A 328 -44.14 33.54 -12.46
N THR A 329 -44.52 32.86 -11.38
CA THR A 329 -45.84 32.93 -10.71
C THR A 329 -47.04 32.54 -11.58
N ALA A 330 -46.83 31.73 -12.62
CA ALA A 330 -47.93 31.11 -13.35
C ALA A 330 -48.50 29.96 -12.49
N LEU A 331 -49.74 30.12 -12.01
CA LEU A 331 -50.51 29.10 -11.28
C LEU A 331 -50.90 27.94 -12.20
#